data_AF-A0AAD3ZV77-F1
#
_entry.id   AF-A0AAD3ZV77-F1
#
_cell.length_a   1.000
_cell.length_b   1.000
_cell.length_c   1.000
_cell.angle_alpha   90.00
_cell.angle_beta   90.00
_cell.angle_gamma   90.00
#
_symmetry.space_group_name_H-M   'P 1'
#
loop_
_entity.id
_entity.type
_entity.pdbx_description
1 polymer ?
#
loop_
_entity_poly.entity_id
_entity_poly.type
_entity_poly.pdbx_seq_one_letter_code
_entity_poly.pdbx_strand_id
1 'polypeptide(L)'
;MNVKGILCDLINHPIKNGLIQIISTLTSEKVLCGSIAIIKTEQDGSYDFELLPGAYNVYAQPSRCSDIIFSGSVVVTNDTPDGSLNDILGISTPLLPPQVELILSATKEAKLAAKVAKSAAESSLSSAQTATEQA
;
A
#
# COMPACT_ATOMS: atom_id res chain seq x y z
N MET A 1 5.91 -11.31 -10.30
CA MET A 1 4.63 -11.51 -9.59
C MET A 1 3.50 -11.50 -10.59
N ASN A 2 2.40 -12.21 -10.34
CA ASN A 2 1.22 -12.12 -11.17
C ASN A 2 0.24 -11.05 -10.65
N VAL A 3 -0.16 -10.13 -11.53
CA VAL A 3 -1.14 -9.09 -11.24
C VAL A 3 -2.43 -9.42 -11.96
N LYS A 4 -3.49 -9.74 -11.20
CA LYS A 4 -4.77 -10.16 -11.78
C LYS A 4 -5.97 -9.66 -10.99
N GLY A 5 -7.06 -9.41 -11.70
CA GLY A 5 -8.31 -8.94 -11.09
C GLY A 5 -9.31 -8.48 -12.14
N ILE A 6 -10.30 -7.72 -11.68
CA ILE A 6 -11.29 -7.07 -12.55
C ILE A 6 -11.18 -5.57 -12.32
N LEU A 7 -11.01 -4.81 -13.41
CA LEU A 7 -11.05 -3.36 -13.36
C LEU A 7 -12.52 -2.94 -13.33
N CYS A 8 -12.95 -2.31 -12.24
CA CYS A 8 -14.34 -1.87 -12.06
C CYS A 8 -14.43 -0.34 -11.95
N ASP A 9 -15.58 0.20 -12.32
CA ASP A 9 -15.94 1.58 -12.00
C ASP A 9 -16.43 1.74 -10.55
N LEU A 10 -16.81 2.97 -10.18
CA LEU A 10 -17.23 3.32 -8.81
C LEU A 10 -18.48 2.58 -8.31
N ILE A 11 -19.27 1.96 -9.19
CA ILE A 11 -20.46 1.17 -8.84
C ILE A 11 -20.25 -0.33 -9.08
N ASN A 12 -18.99 -0.75 -9.16
CA ASN A 12 -18.56 -2.13 -9.35
C ASN A 12 -18.98 -2.73 -10.72
N HIS A 13 -19.19 -1.89 -11.74
CA HIS A 13 -19.34 -2.42 -13.10
C HIS A 13 -17.98 -2.63 -13.75
N PRO A 14 -17.74 -3.80 -14.35
CA PRO A 14 -16.49 -4.03 -15.04
C PRO A 14 -16.27 -3.09 -16.23
N ILE A 15 -15.05 -2.55 -16.31
CA ILE A 15 -14.60 -1.68 -17.39
C ILE A 15 -14.04 -2.59 -18.49
N LYS A 16 -14.94 -3.05 -19.35
CA LYS A 16 -14.59 -3.77 -20.59
C LYS A 16 -13.63 -2.94 -21.45
N ASN A 17 -12.60 -3.58 -22.00
CA ASN A 17 -11.63 -2.92 -22.90
C ASN A 17 -10.93 -1.71 -22.25
N GLY A 18 -10.93 -1.63 -20.92
CA GLY A 18 -10.29 -0.58 -20.15
C GLY A 18 -8.76 -0.68 -20.25
N LEU A 19 -8.09 0.43 -20.01
CA LEU A 19 -6.64 0.54 -20.12
C LEU A 19 -6.01 0.70 -18.73
N ILE A 20 -4.93 -0.05 -18.53
CA ILE A 20 -4.00 0.06 -17.42
C ILE A 20 -2.64 0.37 -18.04
N GLN A 21 -1.98 1.40 -17.55
CA GLN A 21 -0.62 1.76 -17.97
C GLN A 21 0.32 1.66 -16.78
N ILE A 22 1.46 1.02 -16.99
CA ILE A 22 2.52 0.87 -15.99
C ILE A 22 3.79 1.45 -16.58
N ILE A 23 4.42 2.36 -15.85
CA ILE A 23 5.63 3.06 -16.27
C ILE A 23 6.73 2.78 -15.24
N SER A 24 7.85 2.23 -15.68
CA SER A 24 9.02 2.05 -14.82
C SER A 24 9.64 3.39 -14.45
N THR A 25 9.93 3.60 -13.17
CA THR A 25 10.55 4.84 -12.64
C THR A 25 12.03 4.67 -12.34
N LEU A 26 12.54 3.44 -12.28
CA LEU A 26 13.94 3.11 -12.02
C LEU A 26 14.41 1.93 -12.87
N THR A 27 15.67 1.94 -13.28
CA THR A 27 16.28 0.78 -13.94
C THR A 27 16.58 -0.30 -12.92
N SER A 28 16.14 -1.53 -13.20
CA SER A 28 16.50 -2.76 -12.50
C SER A 28 17.25 -3.71 -13.46
N GLU A 29 17.64 -4.89 -12.99
CA GLU A 29 18.29 -5.92 -13.81
C GLU A 29 17.46 -6.32 -15.04
N LYS A 30 16.12 -6.28 -14.92
CA LYS A 30 15.20 -6.77 -15.98
C LYS A 30 14.32 -5.68 -16.60
N VAL A 31 14.33 -4.47 -16.06
CA VAL A 31 13.42 -3.39 -16.48
C VAL A 31 14.17 -2.08 -16.60
N LEU A 32 14.07 -1.41 -17.75
CA LEU A 32 14.69 -0.09 -17.96
C LEU A 32 13.78 1.03 -17.47
N CYS A 33 14.35 2.08 -16.88
CA CYS A 33 13.62 3.30 -16.54
C CYS A 33 12.89 3.86 -17.78
N GLY A 34 11.63 4.28 -17.60
CA GLY A 34 10.78 4.80 -18.67
C GLY A 34 10.14 3.73 -19.56
N SER A 35 10.38 2.43 -19.32
CA SER A 35 9.65 1.36 -20.01
C SER A 35 8.15 1.45 -19.70
N ILE A 36 7.32 1.28 -20.74
CA ILE A 36 5.87 1.41 -20.62
C ILE A 36 5.22 0.09 -21.05
N ALA A 37 4.32 -0.42 -20.19
CA ALA A 37 3.38 -1.47 -20.55
C ALA A 37 1.96 -0.88 -20.58
N ILE A 38 1.20 -1.19 -21.63
CA ILE A 38 -0.23 -0.87 -21.73
C ILE A 38 -0.98 -2.19 -21.78
N ILE A 39 -1.80 -2.43 -20.76
CA ILE A 39 -2.64 -3.61 -20.63
C ILE A 39 -4.07 -3.18 -20.93
N LYS A 40 -4.73 -3.96 -21.77
CA LYS A 40 -6.15 -3.79 -22.07
C LYS A 40 -6.93 -4.90 -21.39
N THR A 41 -7.97 -4.55 -20.64
CA THR A 41 -8.83 -5.53 -19.98
C THR A 41 -9.72 -6.25 -20.99
N GLU A 42 -10.12 -7.46 -20.62
CA GLU A 42 -11.00 -8.29 -21.40
C GLU A 42 -12.46 -7.78 -21.40
N GLN A 43 -13.34 -8.53 -22.06
CA GLN A 43 -14.77 -8.22 -22.19
C GLN A 43 -15.51 -8.14 -20.86
N ASP A 44 -15.05 -8.90 -19.87
CA ASP A 44 -15.55 -8.94 -18.51
C ASP A 44 -14.78 -7.99 -17.56
N GLY A 45 -13.90 -7.14 -18.10
CA GLY A 45 -13.05 -6.23 -17.34
C GLY A 45 -11.86 -6.90 -16.66
N SER A 46 -11.64 -8.19 -16.88
CA SER A 46 -10.51 -8.91 -16.28
C SER A 46 -9.16 -8.47 -16.86
N TYR A 47 -8.12 -8.58 -16.04
CA TYR A 47 -6.72 -8.47 -16.44
C TYR A 47 -5.90 -9.55 -15.74
N ASP A 48 -4.84 -10.02 -16.39
CA ASP A 48 -3.87 -10.99 -15.88
C ASP A 48 -2.54 -10.76 -16.61
N PHE A 49 -1.49 -10.38 -15.87
CA PHE A 49 -0.17 -10.15 -16.45
C PHE A 49 0.95 -10.30 -15.41
N GLU A 50 2.13 -10.69 -15.89
CA GLU A 50 3.32 -10.74 -15.05
C GLU A 50 3.97 -9.36 -14.93
N LEU A 51 4.21 -8.91 -13.69
CA LEU A 51 4.98 -7.72 -13.38
C LEU A 51 6.32 -8.13 -12.74
N LEU A 52 7.41 -7.68 -13.37
CA LEU A 52 8.77 -7.98 -12.92
C LEU A 52 9.17 -7.10 -11.72
N PRO A 53 10.17 -7.50 -10.92
CA PRO A 53 10.70 -6.66 -9.85
C PRO A 53 11.20 -5.30 -10.37
N GLY A 54 10.77 -4.22 -9.71
CA GLY A 54 11.05 -2.84 -10.12
C GLY A 54 10.22 -1.81 -9.36
N ALA A 55 10.39 -0.54 -9.71
CA ALA A 55 9.60 0.57 -9.19
C ALA A 55 8.76 1.17 -10.33
N TYR A 56 7.47 1.41 -10.06
CA TYR A 56 6.51 1.74 -11.09
C TYR A 56 5.53 2.84 -10.67
N ASN A 57 5.10 3.63 -11.65
CA ASN A 57 3.87 4.41 -11.60
C ASN A 57 2.77 3.67 -12.34
N VAL A 58 1.61 3.53 -11.70
CA VAL A 58 0.44 2.85 -12.25
C VAL A 58 -0.63 3.87 -12.57
N TYR A 59 -1.23 3.73 -13.75
CA TYR A 59 -2.36 4.50 -14.22
C TYR A 59 -3.44 3.53 -14.67
N ALA A 60 -4.71 3.87 -14.43
CA ALA A 60 -5.83 3.06 -14.88
C ALA A 60 -7.00 3.96 -15.27
N GLN A 61 -7.85 3.49 -16.19
CA GLN A 61 -9.11 4.16 -16.48
C GLN A 61 -10.09 3.94 -15.31
N PRO A 62 -10.59 5.01 -14.66
CA PRO A 62 -11.59 4.88 -13.60
C PRO A 62 -13.02 4.64 -14.13
N SER A 63 -13.25 4.81 -15.44
CA SER A 63 -14.56 4.59 -16.07
C SER A 63 -14.43 4.27 -17.57
N ARG A 64 -15.49 3.72 -18.18
CA ARG A 64 -15.50 3.23 -19.58
C ARG A 64 -15.24 4.27 -20.67
N CYS A 65 -15.29 5.57 -20.35
CA CYS A 65 -15.12 6.68 -21.29
C CYS A 65 -14.20 7.79 -20.75
N SER A 66 -13.39 7.50 -19.72
CA SER A 66 -12.42 8.46 -19.18
C SER A 66 -11.01 8.16 -19.66
N ASP A 67 -10.13 9.15 -19.60
CA ASP A 67 -8.71 8.89 -19.75
C ASP A 67 -8.15 8.03 -18.61
N ILE A 68 -6.94 7.51 -18.80
CA ILE A 68 -6.17 6.89 -17.73
C ILE A 68 -5.75 7.95 -16.70
N ILE A 69 -5.86 7.62 -15.42
CA ILE A 69 -5.49 8.52 -14.32
C ILE A 69 -4.46 7.82 -13.44
N PHE A 70 -3.51 8.59 -12.91
CA PHE A 70 -2.52 8.09 -11.96
C PHE A 70 -3.22 7.48 -10.74
N SER A 71 -2.95 6.21 -10.49
CA SER A 71 -3.54 5.42 -9.41
C SER A 71 -2.60 5.28 -8.22
N GLY A 72 -1.29 5.35 -8.44
CA GLY A 72 -0.28 5.33 -7.39
C GLY A 72 1.08 4.83 -7.87
N SER A 73 2.03 4.77 -6.94
CA SER A 73 3.36 4.22 -7.17
C SER A 73 3.55 2.95 -6.33
N VAL A 74 4.27 1.98 -6.88
CA VAL A 74 4.51 0.69 -6.23
C VAL A 74 5.96 0.25 -6.44
N VAL A 75 6.50 -0.48 -5.46
CA VAL A 75 7.75 -1.22 -5.59
C VAL A 75 7.42 -2.71 -5.53
N VAL A 76 7.81 -3.44 -6.56
CA VAL A 76 7.68 -4.88 -6.66
C VAL A 76 9.04 -5.52 -6.41
N THR A 77 9.09 -6.48 -5.49
CA THR A 77 10.24 -7.33 -5.20
C THR A 77 9.94 -8.78 -5.59
N ASN A 78 10.92 -9.67 -5.45
CA ASN A 78 10.68 -11.11 -5.66
C ASN A 78 9.72 -11.72 -4.62
N ASP A 79 9.59 -11.07 -3.46
CA ASP A 79 8.75 -11.52 -2.36
C ASP A 79 7.36 -10.86 -2.36
N THR A 80 7.09 -9.95 -3.30
CA THR A 80 5.77 -9.34 -3.44
C THR A 80 4.77 -10.42 -3.86
N PRO A 81 3.72 -10.68 -3.06
CA PRO A 81 2.74 -11.71 -3.37
C PRO A 81 1.88 -11.29 -4.56
N ASP A 82 1.37 -12.29 -5.29
CA ASP A 82 0.38 -12.08 -6.35
C ASP A 82 -0.87 -11.37 -5.81
N GLY A 83 -1.51 -10.55 -6.64
CA GLY A 83 -2.68 -9.77 -6.23
C GLY A 83 -3.28 -8.92 -7.33
N SER A 84 -4.31 -8.16 -6.99
CA SER A 84 -4.92 -7.16 -7.85
C SER A 84 -4.12 -5.86 -7.89
N LEU A 85 -4.50 -4.94 -8.79
CA LEU A 85 -3.96 -3.58 -8.80
C LEU A 85 -4.11 -2.88 -7.43
N ASN A 86 -5.22 -3.11 -6.73
CA ASN A 86 -5.44 -2.51 -5.40
C ASN A 86 -4.48 -3.09 -4.37
N ASP A 87 -4.24 -4.41 -4.41
CA ASP A 87 -3.34 -5.09 -3.49
C ASP A 87 -1.91 -4.57 -3.63
N ILE A 88 -1.42 -4.43 -4.87
CA ILE A 88 -0.05 -3.95 -5.11
C ILE A 88 0.12 -2.46 -4.80
N LEU A 89 -0.94 -1.66 -4.96
CA LEU A 89 -0.93 -0.24 -4.60
C LEU A 89 -1.12 -0.01 -3.09
N GLY A 90 -1.28 -1.08 -2.30
CA GLY A 90 -1.55 -0.97 -0.87
C GLY A 90 -2.90 -0.31 -0.57
N ILE A 91 -3.84 -0.34 -1.53
CA ILE A 91 -5.20 0.16 -1.38
C ILE A 91 -6.02 -0.94 -0.67
N SER A 92 -5.61 -1.25 0.56
CA SER A 92 -6.20 -2.28 1.40
C SER A 92 -6.83 -1.71 2.67
N THR A 93 -6.67 -0.42 2.94
CA THR A 93 -7.25 0.26 4.09
C THR A 93 -8.62 0.86 3.79
N PRO A 94 -9.64 0.63 4.63
CA PRO A 94 -10.87 1.41 4.59
C PRO A 94 -10.53 2.90 4.70
N LEU A 95 -11.18 3.73 3.88
CA LEU A 95 -11.17 5.18 4.11
C LEU A 95 -11.83 5.44 5.46
N LEU A 96 -11.01 5.72 6.47
CA LEU A 96 -11.49 6.07 7.79
C LEU A 96 -12.02 7.51 7.74
N PRO A 97 -13.20 7.79 8.31
CA PRO A 97 -13.61 9.17 8.52
C PRO A 97 -12.52 9.92 9.31
N PRO A 98 -12.27 11.21 9.04
CA PRO A 98 -11.21 11.97 9.72
C PRO A 98 -11.28 11.91 11.25
N GLN A 99 -12.49 11.80 11.81
CA GLN A 99 -12.71 11.66 13.24
C GLN A 99 -12.14 10.34 13.79
N VAL A 100 -12.22 9.26 13.02
CA VAL A 100 -11.71 7.94 13.41
C VAL A 100 -10.18 7.90 13.33
N GLU A 101 -9.58 8.57 12.35
CA GLU A 101 -8.12 8.75 12.28
C GLU A 101 -7.58 9.51 13.49
N LEU A 102 -8.24 10.61 13.88
CA LEU A 102 -7.89 11.38 15.08
C LEU A 102 -7.97 10.53 16.36
N ILE A 103 -8.99 9.68 16.48
CA ILE A 103 -9.13 8.78 17.63
C ILE A 103 -8.02 7.73 17.63
N LEU A 104 -7.67 7.17 16.49
CA LEU A 104 -6.61 6.17 16.37
C LEU A 104 -5.23 6.76 16.70
N SER A 105 -4.92 7.96 16.22
CA SER A 105 -3.66 8.65 16.55
C SER A 105 -3.57 8.96 18.04
N ALA A 106 -4.62 9.57 18.62
CA ALA A 106 -4.69 9.87 20.05
C ALA A 106 -4.58 8.60 20.91
N THR A 107 -5.23 7.51 20.50
CA THR A 107 -5.15 6.21 21.19
C THR A 107 -3.74 5.62 21.11
N LYS A 108 -3.07 5.75 19.97
CA LYS A 108 -1.68 5.28 19.78
C LYS A 108 -0.71 6.07 20.65
N GLU A 109 -0.84 7.39 20.70
CA GLU A 109 -0.07 8.27 21.58
C GLU A 109 -0.32 7.94 23.05
N ALA A 110 -1.58 7.77 23.46
CA ALA A 110 -1.93 7.39 24.83
C ALA A 110 -1.33 6.03 25.23
N LYS A 111 -1.38 5.02 24.35
CA LYS A 111 -0.75 3.71 24.57
C LYS A 111 0.77 3.82 24.71
N LEU A 112 1.39 4.67 23.90
CA LEU A 112 2.84 4.90 23.94
C LEU A 112 3.24 5.59 25.24
N ALA A 113 2.51 6.64 25.63
CA ALA A 113 2.72 7.35 26.90
C ALA A 113 2.55 6.43 28.11
N ALA A 114 1.51 5.59 28.12
CA ALA A 114 1.29 4.61 29.18
C ALA A 114 2.44 3.59 29.28
N LYS A 115 2.97 3.12 28.14
CA LYS A 115 4.12 2.22 28.10
C LYS A 115 5.38 2.89 28.66
N VAL A 116 5.66 4.13 28.26
CA VAL A 116 6.80 4.91 28.76
C VAL A 116 6.68 5.16 30.26
N ALA A 117 5.51 5.56 30.75
CA ALA A 117 5.26 5.79 32.17
C ALA A 117 5.47 4.51 32.99
N LYS A 118 4.99 3.36 32.49
CA LYS A 118 5.21 2.06 33.14
C LYS A 118 6.70 1.72 33.25
N SER A 119 7.46 1.85 32.16
CA SER A 119 8.90 1.57 32.17
C SER A 119 9.70 2.55 33.03
N ALA A 120 9.29 3.82 33.10
CA ALA A 120 9.91 4.81 33.99
C ALA A 120 9.66 4.52 35.48
N ALA A 121 8.45 4.05 35.82
CA ALA A 121 8.11 3.62 37.17
C ALA A 121 8.93 2.38 37.59
N GLU A 122 9.04 1.38 36.70
CA GLU A 122 9.86 0.18 36.93
C GLU A 122 11.35 0.54 37.13
N SER A 123 11.88 1.47 36.32
CA SER A 123 13.27 1.93 36.44
C SER A 123 13.54 2.70 37.74
N SER A 124 12.58 3.52 38.18
CA SER A 124 12.65 4.26 39.45
C SER A 124 12.63 3.32 40.66
N LEU A 125 11.79 2.28 40.62
CA LEU A 125 11.73 1.23 41.64
C LEU A 125 13.05 0.46 41.76
N SER A 126 13.62 0.04 40.62
CA SER A 126 14.90 -0.65 40.61
C SER A 126 16.02 0.23 41.18
N SER A 127 16.08 1.51 40.78
CA SER A 127 17.10 2.45 41.25
C SER A 127 16.99 2.72 42.76
N ALA A 128 15.77 2.77 43.29
CA ALA A 128 15.52 2.93 44.72
C ALA A 128 15.98 1.70 45.52
N GLN A 129 15.76 0.48 45.02
CA GLN A 129 16.22 -0.74 45.68
C GLN A 129 17.75 -0.81 45.75
N THR A 130 18.45 -0.51 44.66
CA THR A 130 19.92 -0.53 44.64
C THR A 130 20.55 0.53 45.56
N ALA A 131 19.91 1.70 45.70
CA ALA A 131 20.36 2.74 46.62
C ALA A 131 20.19 2.36 48.09
N THR A 132 19.27 1.44 48.41
CA THR A 132 19.05 0.98 49.79
C THR A 132 20.00 -0.15 50.19
N GLU A 133 20.52 -0.92 49.22
CA GLU A 133 21.51 -2.00 49.46
C GLU A 133 22.96 -1.50 49.56
N GLN A 134 23.24 -0.26 49.17
CA GLN A 134 24.58 0.36 49.22
C GLN A 134 24.79 1.34 50.40
N ALA A 135 23.80 1.48 51.29
CA ALA A 135 23.85 2.32 52.49
C ALA A 135 23.99 1.49 53.77
#